data_AF-A0A8S1DV49-F1
#
_entry.id   AF-A0A8S1DV49-F1
#
_cell.length_a   1.000
_cell.length_b   1.000
_cell.length_c   1.000
_cell.angle_alpha   90.00
_cell.angle_beta   90.00
_cell.angle_gamma   90.00
#
_symmetry.space_group_name_H-M   'P 1'
#
loop_
_entity.id
_entity.type
_entity.pdbx_description
1 polymer ?
#
loop_
_entity_poly.entity_id
_entity_poly.type
_entity_poly.pdbx_seq_one_letter_code
_entity_poly.pdbx_strand_id
1 'polypeptide(L)'
;MPGRMVAVNLSGPDQGVNCCCGCIRCCGCINWAYVTSAAGIAKIVEFVLGSMCQSLAIKFGLAHASEMGSAFDAYLSACSAGLLGSGCLLFCFLMSEKSVKAVRSSLFETLYNGMCAFLVLSSSSSLMAAVNFFLWPRYLVTPFYIVYPAMFGAACLGLLLGGVYVLDCYMSYRHYKGYSPNRGNHAPIYSI
;
A
#
# COMPACT_ATOMS: atom_id res chain seq x y z
N MET A 1 -29.47 -34.26 -0.38
CA MET A 1 -28.76 -33.07 -0.90
C MET A 1 -27.67 -33.55 -1.85
N PRO A 2 -27.78 -33.35 -3.17
CA PRO A 2 -26.64 -33.47 -4.07
C PRO A 2 -26.15 -32.09 -4.50
N GLY A 3 -24.84 -31.86 -4.32
CA GLY A 3 -24.16 -30.62 -4.70
C GLY A 3 -24.12 -30.43 -6.21
N ARG A 4 -24.58 -29.27 -6.66
CA ARG A 4 -24.57 -28.87 -8.06
C ARG A 4 -23.20 -28.25 -8.38
N MET A 5 -22.33 -29.01 -9.04
CA MET A 5 -21.13 -28.45 -9.66
C MET A 5 -21.55 -27.55 -10.83
N VAL A 6 -21.24 -26.27 -10.72
CA VAL A 6 -21.45 -25.29 -11.79
C VAL A 6 -20.25 -25.40 -12.74
N ALA A 7 -20.46 -26.04 -13.88
CA ALA A 7 -19.51 -26.00 -15.00
C ALA A 7 -19.52 -24.60 -15.60
N VAL A 8 -18.39 -23.90 -15.53
CA VAL A 8 -18.22 -22.59 -16.17
C VAL A 8 -17.78 -22.85 -17.61
N ASN A 9 -18.71 -22.81 -18.55
CA ASN A 9 -18.41 -22.73 -19.98
C ASN A 9 -17.80 -21.35 -20.27
N LEU A 10 -16.51 -21.32 -20.59
CA LEU A 10 -15.81 -20.14 -21.09
C LEU A 10 -15.84 -20.18 -22.62
N SER A 11 -16.88 -19.59 -23.20
CA SER A 11 -16.90 -19.23 -24.63
C SER A 11 -16.91 -17.71 -24.72
N GLY A 12 -15.75 -17.12 -25.04
CA GLY A 12 -15.58 -15.69 -25.31
C GLY A 12 -14.20 -15.45 -25.95
N PRO A 13 -14.09 -14.61 -26.99
CA PRO A 13 -12.96 -14.60 -27.91
C PRO A 13 -11.69 -14.03 -27.28
N ASP A 14 -10.58 -14.65 -27.64
CA ASP A 14 -9.23 -14.48 -27.11
C ASP A 14 -8.66 -13.07 -27.31
N GLN A 15 -8.36 -12.39 -26.20
CA GLN A 15 -7.26 -11.41 -26.11
C GLN A 15 -6.27 -11.90 -25.05
N GLY A 16 -5.54 -12.96 -25.37
CA GLY A 16 -4.41 -13.45 -24.59
C GLY A 16 -3.25 -13.74 -25.53
N VAL A 17 -2.13 -13.04 -25.34
CA VAL A 17 -0.90 -13.26 -26.12
C VAL A 17 -0.40 -14.68 -25.84
N ASN A 18 -0.36 -15.49 -26.90
CA ASN A 18 -0.01 -16.90 -26.84
C ASN A 18 1.52 -17.06 -26.93
N CYS A 19 2.16 -17.54 -25.85
CA CYS A 19 3.57 -17.94 -25.85
C CYS A 19 3.68 -19.42 -25.46
N CYS A 20 4.16 -20.21 -26.43
CA CYS A 20 4.29 -21.66 -26.38
C CYS A 20 5.42 -22.12 -25.43
N CYS A 21 5.14 -22.20 -24.13
CA CYS A 21 5.83 -23.07 -23.19
C CYS A 21 4.93 -23.24 -21.96
N GLY A 22 4.69 -24.48 -21.53
CA GLY A 22 3.74 -24.89 -20.48
C GLY A 22 4.06 -24.41 -19.05
N CYS A 23 4.69 -23.24 -18.90
CA CYS A 23 4.99 -22.55 -17.66
C CYS A 23 4.27 -21.17 -17.57
N ILE A 24 3.47 -20.79 -18.58
CA ILE A 24 2.90 -19.45 -18.79
C ILE A 24 1.38 -19.37 -18.53
N ARG A 25 0.87 -20.13 -17.57
CA ARG A 25 -0.45 -19.85 -16.98
C ARG A 25 -0.41 -18.80 -15.86
N CYS A 26 0.74 -18.13 -15.68
CA CYS A 26 0.92 -17.03 -14.73
C CYS A 26 0.67 -15.64 -15.34
N CYS A 27 0.65 -15.50 -16.67
CA CYS A 27 0.56 -14.20 -17.35
C CYS A 27 -0.83 -13.88 -17.94
N GLY A 28 -1.77 -14.82 -17.94
CA GLY A 28 -3.20 -14.55 -18.21
C GLY A 28 -4.02 -14.19 -16.97
N CYS A 29 -3.40 -14.21 -15.78
CA CYS A 29 -4.07 -14.00 -14.50
C CYS A 29 -4.00 -12.55 -14.02
N ILE A 30 -3.15 -11.71 -14.64
CA ILE A 30 -3.01 -10.30 -14.28
C ILE A 30 -4.28 -9.58 -14.72
N ASN A 31 -5.10 -9.21 -13.74
CA ASN A 31 -6.21 -8.32 -13.99
C ASN A 31 -5.67 -6.90 -14.21
N TRP A 32 -5.36 -6.57 -15.46
CA TRP A 32 -4.92 -5.23 -15.88
C TRP A 32 -5.98 -4.15 -15.62
N ALA A 33 -7.27 -4.53 -15.59
CA ALA A 33 -8.34 -3.60 -15.25
C ALA A 33 -8.24 -3.12 -13.78
N TYR A 34 -7.70 -3.92 -12.87
CA TYR A 34 -7.49 -3.54 -11.48
C TYR A 34 -6.34 -2.54 -11.31
N VAL A 35 -5.22 -2.74 -12.03
CA VAL A 35 -4.05 -1.84 -12.00
C VAL A 35 -4.42 -0.44 -12.48
N THR A 36 -5.35 -0.36 -13.44
CA THR A 36 -5.84 0.89 -14.02
C THR A 36 -7.00 1.52 -13.22
N SER A 37 -7.53 0.79 -12.22
CA SER A 37 -8.59 1.29 -11.35
C SER A 37 -8.03 2.29 -10.33
N ALA A 38 -8.83 3.28 -9.93
CA ALA A 38 -8.43 4.30 -8.96
C ALA A 38 -7.84 3.73 -7.66
N ALA A 39 -8.40 2.63 -7.14
CA ALA A 39 -7.86 1.98 -5.94
C ALA A 39 -6.56 1.20 -6.18
N GLY A 40 -6.38 0.64 -7.39
CA GLY A 40 -5.15 -0.05 -7.76
C GLY A 40 -3.99 0.94 -7.90
N ILE A 41 -4.25 2.09 -8.54
CA ILE A 41 -3.28 3.17 -8.66
C ILE A 41 -2.86 3.67 -7.27
N ALA A 42 -3.80 3.85 -6.36
CA ALA A 42 -3.49 4.34 -5.03
C ALA A 42 -2.63 3.35 -4.23
N LYS A 43 -2.94 2.04 -4.30
CA LYS A 43 -2.07 0.97 -3.75
C LYS A 43 -0.67 0.94 -4.35
N ILE A 44 -0.53 1.20 -5.65
CA ILE A 44 0.78 1.31 -6.30
C ILE A 44 1.54 2.51 -5.75
N VAL A 45 0.88 3.66 -5.58
CA VAL A 45 1.48 4.86 -4.99
C VAL A 45 1.94 4.59 -3.55
N GLU A 46 1.13 3.94 -2.72
CA GLU A 46 1.50 3.51 -1.37
C GLU A 46 2.74 2.61 -1.38
N PHE A 47 2.78 1.62 -2.28
CA PHE A 47 3.91 0.70 -2.40
C PHE A 47 5.20 1.43 -2.82
N VAL A 48 5.12 2.31 -3.82
CA VAL A 48 6.26 3.07 -4.32
C VAL A 48 6.77 4.04 -3.24
N LEU A 49 5.89 4.82 -2.63
CA LEU A 49 6.27 5.74 -1.55
C LEU A 49 6.84 4.98 -0.34
N GLY A 50 6.21 3.88 0.06
CA GLY A 50 6.72 3.00 1.12
C GLY A 50 8.13 2.49 0.82
N SER A 51 8.42 2.12 -0.44
CA SER A 51 9.74 1.64 -0.85
C SER A 51 10.81 2.73 -0.80
N MET A 52 10.43 3.97 -1.12
CA MET A 52 11.31 5.13 -1.03
C MET A 52 11.63 5.47 0.43
N CYS A 53 10.61 5.52 1.30
CA CYS A 53 10.76 5.72 2.74
C CYS A 53 11.69 4.67 3.36
N GLN A 54 11.45 3.39 3.06
CA GLN A 54 12.25 2.28 3.56
C GLN A 54 13.71 2.37 3.08
N SER A 55 13.92 2.67 1.79
CA SER A 55 15.27 2.74 1.20
C SER A 55 16.07 3.90 1.78
N LEU A 56 15.47 5.08 1.97
CA LEU A 56 16.11 6.24 2.59
C LEU A 56 16.49 5.94 4.05
N ALA A 57 15.57 5.36 4.82
CA ALA A 57 15.80 5.04 6.21
C ALA A 57 16.93 4.01 6.38
N ILE A 58 16.98 2.98 5.53
CA ILE A 58 18.06 1.99 5.56
C ILE A 58 19.40 2.60 5.12
N LYS A 59 19.42 3.40 4.04
CA LYS A 59 20.68 3.94 3.51
C LYS A 59 21.31 5.02 4.40
N PHE A 60 20.50 5.90 4.99
CA PHE A 60 21.00 7.05 5.74
C PHE A 60 20.79 6.95 7.26
N GLY A 61 19.69 6.33 7.68
CA GLY A 61 19.30 6.27 9.09
C GLY A 61 19.95 5.13 9.88
N LEU A 62 20.22 4.00 9.25
CA LEU A 62 20.66 2.78 9.95
C LEU A 62 22.02 2.94 10.63
N ALA A 63 22.94 3.72 10.04
CA ALA A 63 24.22 4.07 10.65
C ALA A 63 24.11 5.01 11.87
N HIS A 64 22.98 5.72 12.01
CA HIS A 64 22.70 6.68 13.08
C HIS A 64 21.50 6.24 13.94
N ALA A 65 21.08 4.97 13.84
CA ALA A 65 19.92 4.44 14.53
C ALA A 65 20.03 4.54 16.06
N SER A 66 21.24 4.34 16.59
CA SER A 66 21.53 4.47 18.03
C SER A 66 21.36 5.89 18.57
N GLU A 67 21.53 6.92 17.73
CA GLU A 67 21.37 8.32 18.13
C GLU A 67 19.90 8.76 18.09
N MET A 68 19.13 8.26 17.13
CA MET A 68 17.70 8.57 16.98
C MET A 68 16.82 7.73 17.93
N GLY A 69 17.33 6.59 18.38
CA GLY A 69 16.67 5.70 19.32
C GLY A 69 15.38 5.07 18.76
N SER A 70 14.43 4.80 19.66
CA SER A 70 13.21 4.04 19.35
C SER A 70 12.29 4.70 18.31
N ALA A 71 12.41 6.00 18.07
CA ALA A 71 11.65 6.69 17.02
C ALA A 71 12.03 6.17 15.62
N PHE A 72 13.31 5.88 15.40
CA PHE A 72 13.79 5.31 14.14
C PHE A 72 13.30 3.87 13.95
N ASP A 73 13.40 3.03 14.99
CA ASP A 73 12.93 1.65 14.94
C ASP A 73 11.41 1.56 14.69
N ALA A 74 10.63 2.44 15.33
CA ALA A 74 9.19 2.53 15.12
C ALA A 74 8.85 2.94 13.68
N TYR A 75 9.55 3.91 13.12
CA TYR A 75 9.37 4.34 11.73
C TYR A 75 9.73 3.23 10.73
N LEU A 76 10.86 2.56 10.94
CA LEU A 76 11.32 1.48 10.08
C LEU A 76 10.34 0.30 10.09
N SER A 77 9.84 -0.06 11.29
CA SER A 77 8.85 -1.12 11.46
C SER A 77 7.51 -0.77 10.80
N ALA A 78 7.02 0.47 11.00
CA ALA A 78 5.79 0.94 10.38
C ALA A 78 5.86 0.95 8.85
N CYS A 79 6.95 1.45 8.27
CA CYS A 79 7.16 1.45 6.82
C CYS A 79 7.26 0.02 6.26
N SER A 80 7.96 -0.88 6.96
CA SER A 80 8.09 -2.28 6.56
C SER A 80 6.75 -3.00 6.58
N ALA A 81 5.95 -2.83 7.64
CA ALA A 81 4.62 -3.43 7.75
C ALA A 81 3.64 -2.88 6.69
N GLY A 82 3.69 -1.57 6.43
CA GLY A 82 2.91 -0.92 5.37
C GLY A 82 3.28 -1.43 3.97
N LEU A 83 4.58 -1.53 3.68
CA LEU A 83 5.09 -2.02 2.40
C LEU A 83 4.73 -3.50 2.17
N LEU A 84 4.95 -4.35 3.16
CA LEU A 84 4.64 -5.77 3.06
C LEU A 84 3.15 -6.01 2.88
N GLY A 85 2.29 -5.37 3.69
CA GLY A 85 0.85 -5.58 3.56
C GLY A 85 0.27 -4.98 2.29
N SER A 86 0.74 -3.81 1.85
CA SER A 86 0.32 -3.21 0.57
C SER A 86 0.81 -4.04 -0.62
N GLY A 87 2.02 -4.58 -0.56
CA GLY A 87 2.56 -5.51 -1.55
C GLY A 87 1.77 -6.82 -1.62
N CYS A 88 1.43 -7.41 -0.47
CA CYS A 88 0.60 -8.62 -0.39
C CYS A 88 -0.81 -8.36 -0.95
N LEU A 89 -1.45 -7.25 -0.61
CA LEU A 89 -2.77 -6.89 -1.13
C LEU A 89 -2.73 -6.68 -2.65
N LEU A 90 -1.75 -5.93 -3.13
CA LEU A 90 -1.55 -5.68 -4.55
C LEU A 90 -1.32 -7.00 -5.30
N PHE A 91 -0.45 -7.87 -4.78
CA PHE A 91 -0.21 -9.20 -5.35
C PHE A 91 -1.46 -10.09 -5.36
N CYS A 92 -2.21 -10.13 -4.26
CA CYS A 92 -3.46 -10.88 -4.16
C CYS A 92 -4.53 -10.38 -5.16
N PHE A 93 -4.61 -9.07 -5.38
CA PHE A 93 -5.52 -8.46 -6.34
C PHE A 93 -5.07 -8.65 -7.79
N LEU A 94 -3.76 -8.70 -8.04
CA LEU A 94 -3.22 -9.06 -9.34
C LEU A 94 -3.50 -10.50 -9.73
N MET A 95 -3.49 -11.45 -8.77
CA MET A 95 -3.63 -12.88 -9.07
C MET A 95 -5.09 -13.35 -9.25
N SER A 96 -6.08 -12.69 -8.65
CA SER A 96 -7.46 -13.21 -8.65
C SER A 96 -8.55 -12.16 -8.40
N GLU A 97 -9.50 -12.06 -9.32
CA GLU A 97 -10.71 -11.22 -9.19
C GLU A 97 -11.62 -11.64 -8.04
N LYS A 98 -11.64 -12.95 -7.73
CA LYS A 98 -12.44 -13.48 -6.63
C LYS A 98 -11.94 -12.91 -5.29
N SER A 99 -10.63 -12.73 -5.17
CA SER A 99 -10.01 -12.11 -3.99
C SER A 99 -10.37 -10.64 -3.87
N VAL A 100 -10.44 -9.89 -4.98
CA VAL A 100 -10.86 -8.49 -4.98
C VAL A 100 -12.28 -8.34 -4.43
N LYS A 101 -13.22 -9.16 -4.91
CA LYS A 101 -14.63 -9.10 -4.45
C LYS A 101 -14.77 -9.50 -2.98
N ALA A 102 -14.06 -10.54 -2.54
CA ALA A 102 -14.09 -10.98 -1.14
C ALA A 102 -13.51 -9.92 -0.19
N VAL A 103 -12.33 -9.36 -0.51
CA VAL A 103 -11.67 -8.36 0.34
C VAL A 103 -12.43 -7.04 0.34
N ARG A 104 -12.95 -6.56 -0.80
CA ARG A 104 -13.75 -5.33 -0.85
C ARG A 104 -15.10 -5.44 -0.16
N SER A 105 -15.65 -6.65 -0.04
CA SER A 105 -16.85 -6.89 0.77
C SER A 105 -16.56 -6.88 2.28
N SER A 106 -15.28 -6.93 2.66
CA SER A 106 -14.82 -6.93 4.04
C SER A 106 -14.37 -5.53 4.49
N LEU A 107 -14.42 -5.28 5.80
CA LEU A 107 -13.83 -4.08 6.43
C LEU A 107 -12.29 -4.16 6.52
N PHE A 108 -11.69 -5.27 6.10
CA PHE A 108 -10.26 -5.54 6.22
C PHE A 108 -9.40 -4.45 5.58
N GLU A 109 -9.71 -4.03 4.35
CA GLU A 109 -8.91 -3.03 3.62
C GLU A 109 -8.92 -1.67 4.33
N THR A 110 -10.10 -1.24 4.79
CA THR A 110 -10.28 0.01 5.55
C THR A 110 -9.54 -0.02 6.89
N LEU A 111 -9.65 -1.13 7.63
CA LEU A 111 -8.96 -1.29 8.91
C LEU A 111 -7.44 -1.35 8.73
N TYR A 112 -6.95 -2.09 7.73
CA TYR A 112 -5.53 -2.17 7.43
C TYR A 112 -4.95 -0.80 7.06
N ASN A 113 -5.58 -0.09 6.13
CA ASN A 113 -5.13 1.25 5.72
C ASN A 113 -5.23 2.26 6.86
N GLY A 114 -6.28 2.20 7.68
CA GLY A 114 -6.43 3.06 8.86
C GLY A 114 -5.34 2.81 9.92
N MET A 115 -5.02 1.55 10.20
CA MET A 115 -3.95 1.20 11.14
C MET A 115 -2.57 1.62 10.61
N CYS A 116 -2.30 1.40 9.32
CA CYS A 116 -1.06 1.85 8.69
C CYS A 116 -0.94 3.37 8.69
N ALA A 117 -2.00 4.10 8.36
CA ALA A 117 -2.03 5.55 8.44
C ALA A 117 -1.66 6.05 9.84
N PHE A 118 -2.28 5.52 10.88
CA PHE A 118 -2.02 5.92 12.26
C PHE A 118 -0.56 5.63 12.67
N LEU A 119 -0.07 4.43 12.38
CA LEU A 119 1.30 4.01 12.71
C LEU A 119 2.33 4.85 11.97
N VAL A 120 2.16 5.07 10.66
CA VAL A 120 3.09 5.82 9.82
C VAL A 120 3.06 7.31 10.17
N LEU A 121 1.89 7.92 10.41
CA LEU A 121 1.81 9.34 10.82
C LEU A 121 2.46 9.58 12.19
N SER A 122 2.16 8.71 13.16
CA SER A 122 2.71 8.81 14.51
C SER A 122 4.24 8.63 14.52
N SER A 123 4.73 7.57 13.85
CA SER A 123 6.17 7.30 13.76
C SER A 123 6.93 8.34 12.93
N SER A 124 6.34 8.89 11.86
CA SER A 124 6.96 9.96 11.09
C SER A 124 7.07 11.26 11.90
N SER A 125 6.05 11.57 12.71
CA SER A 125 6.06 12.73 13.59
C SER A 125 7.11 12.61 14.69
N SER A 126 7.23 11.43 15.30
CA SER A 126 8.27 11.18 16.32
C SER A 126 9.67 11.16 15.72
N LEU A 127 9.86 10.59 14.52
CA LEU A 127 11.13 10.65 13.80
C LEU A 127 11.52 12.09 13.46
N MET A 128 10.58 12.91 12.99
CA MET A 128 10.84 14.31 12.67
C MET A 128 11.28 15.11 13.90
N ALA A 129 10.65 14.87 15.06
CA ALA A 129 11.08 15.45 16.32
C ALA A 129 12.49 14.96 16.71
N ALA A 130 12.76 13.66 16.62
CA ALA A 130 14.07 13.08 16.94
C ALA A 130 15.18 13.63 16.03
N VAL A 131 14.95 13.72 14.72
CA VAL A 131 15.91 14.30 13.76
C VAL A 131 16.19 15.77 14.09
N ASN A 132 15.16 16.53 14.47
CA ASN A 132 15.34 17.94 14.81
C ASN A 132 16.04 18.15 16.17
N PHE A 133 15.88 17.25 17.13
CA PHE A 133 16.58 17.34 18.43
C PHE A 133 18.03 16.85 18.35
N PHE A 134 18.28 15.72 17.68
CA PHE A 134 19.59 15.06 17.68
C PHE A 134 20.48 15.47 16.50
N LEU A 135 19.93 15.51 15.28
CA LEU A 135 20.75 15.72 14.08
C LEU A 135 20.91 17.21 13.74
N TRP A 136 19.99 18.09 14.15
CA TRP A 136 20.13 19.54 13.97
C TRP A 136 21.40 20.14 14.59
N PRO A 137 21.73 19.90 15.88
CA PRO A 137 22.96 20.45 16.44
C PRO A 137 24.21 19.89 15.76
N ARG A 138 24.21 18.61 15.35
CA ARG A 138 25.31 17.99 14.58
C ARG A 138 25.47 18.63 13.21
N TYR A 139 24.37 18.99 12.55
CA TYR A 139 24.37 19.67 11.25
C TYR A 139 25.01 21.07 11.32
N LEU A 140 24.84 21.79 12.42
CA LEU A 140 25.45 23.11 12.62
C LEU A 140 26.96 23.05 12.92
N VAL A 141 27.42 21.99 13.55
CA VAL A 141 28.83 21.84 13.97
C VAL A 141 29.69 21.21 12.85
N THR A 142 29.11 20.33 12.04
CA THR A 142 29.86 19.55 11.04
C THR A 142 29.51 20.02 9.62
N PRO A 143 30.44 20.63 8.87
CA PRO A 143 30.17 21.04 7.49
C PRO A 143 29.89 19.80 6.61
N PHE A 144 28.91 19.90 5.70
CA PHE A 144 28.47 18.85 4.76
C PHE A 144 27.77 17.62 5.37
N TYR A 145 27.04 17.77 6.48
CA TYR A 145 26.28 16.66 7.06
C TYR A 145 24.99 16.33 6.27
N ILE A 146 25.10 15.47 5.25
CA ILE A 146 24.00 15.08 4.35
C ILE A 146 22.88 14.25 4.99
N VAL A 147 23.13 13.68 6.17
CA VAL A 147 22.20 12.76 6.85
C VAL A 147 20.98 13.50 7.40
N TYR A 148 21.17 14.72 7.92
CA TYR A 148 20.07 15.55 8.44
C TYR A 148 18.98 15.81 7.38
N PRO A 149 19.27 16.41 6.21
CA PRO A 149 18.23 16.66 5.21
C PRO A 149 17.66 15.37 4.61
N ALA A 150 18.45 14.30 4.50
CA ALA A 150 17.96 13.01 4.01
C ALA A 150 16.91 12.38 4.96
N MET A 151 17.21 12.36 6.27
CA MET A 151 16.30 11.79 7.27
C MET A 151 15.09 12.68 7.54
N PHE A 152 15.26 14.00 7.50
CA PHE A 152 14.14 14.93 7.53
C PHE A 152 13.22 14.73 6.32
N GLY A 153 13.80 14.56 5.12
CA GLY A 153 13.06 14.20 3.91
C GLY A 153 12.31 12.87 4.03
N ALA A 154 12.93 11.85 4.63
CA ALA A 154 12.27 10.56 4.90
C ALA A 154 11.05 10.73 5.82
N ALA A 155 11.16 11.53 6.88
CA ALA A 155 10.04 11.83 7.77
C ALA A 155 8.91 12.56 7.04
N CYS A 156 9.22 13.54 6.18
CA CYS A 156 8.23 14.22 5.33
C CYS A 156 7.55 13.26 4.35
N LEU A 157 8.31 12.38 3.68
CA LEU A 157 7.76 11.35 2.80
C LEU A 157 6.86 10.36 3.57
N GLY A 158 7.23 10.03 4.81
CA GLY A 158 6.41 9.23 5.71
C GLY A 158 5.07 9.90 6.04
N LEU A 159 5.06 11.21 6.30
CA LEU A 159 3.81 11.96 6.49
C LEU A 159 2.94 11.96 5.23
N LEU A 160 3.55 12.13 4.04
CA LEU A 160 2.84 12.03 2.77
C LEU A 160 2.25 10.64 2.56
N LEU A 161 3.02 9.58 2.81
CA LEU A 161 2.56 8.20 2.75
C LEU A 161 1.41 7.94 3.72
N GLY A 162 1.49 8.47 4.94
CA GLY A 162 0.39 8.44 5.91
C GLY A 162 -0.87 9.11 5.37
N GLY A 163 -0.73 10.25 4.68
CA GLY A 163 -1.83 10.91 3.99
C GLY A 163 -2.46 10.06 2.88
N VAL A 164 -1.64 9.36 2.09
CA VAL A 164 -2.13 8.41 1.07
C VAL A 164 -2.92 7.26 1.72
N TYR A 165 -2.40 6.66 2.81
CA TYR A 165 -3.15 5.63 3.55
C TYR A 165 -4.50 6.12 4.08
N VAL A 166 -4.61 7.39 4.51
CA VAL A 166 -5.88 8.00 4.92
C VAL A 166 -6.84 8.15 3.73
N LEU A 167 -6.36 8.63 2.59
CA LEU A 167 -7.16 8.76 1.37
C LEU A 167 -7.67 7.39 0.90
N ASP A 168 -6.82 6.37 0.92
CA ASP A 168 -7.19 5.01 0.54
C ASP A 168 -8.19 4.41 1.52
N CYS A 169 -8.00 4.63 2.83
CA CYS A 169 -8.98 4.28 3.84
C CYS A 169 -10.35 4.94 3.57
N TYR A 170 -10.37 6.22 3.21
CA TYR A 170 -11.61 6.94 2.90
C TYR A 170 -12.29 6.40 1.62
N MET A 171 -11.53 6.14 0.56
CA MET A 171 -12.05 5.59 -0.70
C MET A 171 -12.64 4.19 -0.51
N SER A 172 -11.97 3.33 0.26
CA SER A 172 -12.44 1.97 0.56
C SER A 172 -13.62 1.98 1.53
N TYR A 173 -13.67 2.91 2.50
CA TYR A 173 -14.83 3.11 3.36
C TYR A 173 -16.08 3.56 2.58
N ARG A 174 -15.92 4.48 1.62
CA ARG A 174 -17.02 4.92 0.75
C ARG A 174 -17.54 3.77 -0.12
N HIS A 175 -16.64 2.94 -0.66
CA HIS A 175 -17.03 1.73 -1.41
C HIS A 175 -17.78 0.72 -0.54
N TYR A 176 -17.32 0.48 0.68
CA TYR A 176 -17.99 -0.42 1.63
C TYR A 176 -19.40 0.07 1.99
N LYS A 177 -19.55 1.37 2.28
CA LYS A 177 -20.85 1.97 2.60
C LYS A 177 -21.81 1.97 1.41
N GLY A 178 -21.29 2.14 0.19
CA GLY A 178 -22.07 2.02 -1.04
C GLY A 178 -22.54 0.59 -1.35
N TYR A 179 -21.89 -0.42 -0.77
CA TYR A 179 -22.25 -1.84 -0.91
C TYR A 179 -23.36 -2.26 0.10
N SER A 180 -23.61 -1.49 1.16
CA SER A 180 -24.64 -1.78 2.15
C SER A 180 -25.99 -1.13 1.76
N PRO A 181 -27.11 -1.86 1.74
CA PRO A 181 -28.23 -1.60 0.85
C PRO A 181 -29.17 -0.51 1.36
N ASN A 182 -29.51 0.44 0.49
CA ASN A 182 -30.81 1.11 0.56
C ASN A 182 -31.46 1.10 -0.84
N ARG A 183 -32.48 0.25 -0.94
CA ARG A 183 -33.63 0.19 -1.87
C ARG A 183 -33.47 0.72 -3.31
N GLY A 184 -33.66 -0.21 -4.24
CA GLY A 184 -34.48 0.03 -5.43
C GLY A 184 -34.05 1.18 -6.32
N ASN A 185 -32.93 1.05 -7.02
CA ASN A 185 -32.93 1.30 -8.45
C ASN A 185 -31.63 0.79 -9.08
N HIS A 186 -31.82 0.15 -10.21
CA HIS A 186 -30.84 -0.34 -11.15
C HIS A 186 -29.58 0.51 -11.28
N ALA A 187 -28.42 -0.09 -11.05
CA ALA A 187 -27.38 -0.23 -12.07
C ALA A 187 -26.22 -1.11 -11.52
N PRO A 188 -25.84 -2.20 -12.21
CA PRO A 188 -24.58 -2.87 -11.93
C PRO A 188 -23.44 -1.96 -12.37
N ILE A 189 -22.72 -1.35 -11.42
CA ILE A 189 -21.42 -0.70 -11.68
C ILE A 189 -20.35 -1.80 -11.76
N TYR A 190 -20.46 -2.64 -12.80
CA TYR A 190 -19.38 -3.48 -13.31
C TYR A 190 -19.58 -3.62 -14.83
N SER A 191 -19.27 -2.54 -15.54
CA SER A 191 -18.88 -2.56 -16.93
C SER A 191 -17.51 -1.90 -17.00
N ILE A 192 -16.45 -2.66 -16.73
CA ILE A 192 -15.40 -3.03 -17.69
C ILE A 192 -14.85 -4.38 -17.20
#